data_AF-A0A7V5U3I2-F1
#
_entry.id   AF-A0A7V5U3I2-F1
#
_cell.length_a   1.000
_cell.length_b   1.000
_cell.length_c   1.000
_cell.angle_alpha   90.00
_cell.angle_beta   90.00
_cell.angle_gamma   90.00
#
_symmetry.space_group_name_H-M   'P 1'
#
loop_
_entity.id
_entity.type
_entity.pdbx_description
1 polymer ?
#
loop_
_entity_poly.entity_id
_entity_poly.type
_entity_poly.pdbx_seq_one_letter_code
_entity_poly.pdbx_strand_id
1 'polypeptide(L)'
;MKFYRIKAHLVKVTAEEILARKLSLARRFFEKYRQNLLKEPKITELLTAHGKAFARAQEVTIETGAASFCARCGREGRSCCGADMELHCDDALLVANLLAGVDFPRKRLWPKACFFLGPAGCVLKIRPLICRNFICPELATALGPEKVSSLQEALEEEARLLFWLTEEIKRWLIKGL
;
A
#
# COMPACT_ATOMS: atom_id res chain seq x y z
N MET A 1 -14.82 -8.71 52.53
CA MET A 1 -14.87 -7.87 51.31
C MET A 1 -14.27 -8.65 50.15
N LYS A 2 -15.10 -9.12 49.20
CA LYS A 2 -14.67 -9.89 48.03
C LYS A 2 -14.22 -8.92 46.92
N PHE A 3 -12.93 -8.90 46.59
CA PHE A 3 -12.45 -8.27 45.36
C PHE A 3 -12.55 -9.28 44.21
N TYR A 4 -13.56 -9.12 43.35
CA TYR A 4 -13.61 -9.83 42.08
C TYR A 4 -12.51 -9.29 41.16
N ARG A 5 -11.43 -10.07 40.98
CA ARG A 5 -10.46 -9.86 39.91
C ARG A 5 -11.09 -10.32 38.60
N ILE A 6 -11.64 -9.39 37.83
CA ILE A 6 -12.01 -9.62 36.43
C ILE A 6 -10.70 -9.76 35.64
N LYS A 7 -10.28 -11.00 35.34
CA LYS A 7 -9.21 -11.25 34.36
C LYS A 7 -9.79 -11.08 32.97
N ALA A 8 -9.77 -9.86 32.43
CA ALA A 8 -10.03 -9.64 31.02
C ALA A 8 -8.98 -10.39 30.18
N HIS A 9 -9.38 -11.51 29.57
CA HIS A 9 -8.60 -12.20 28.56
C HIS A 9 -8.69 -11.37 27.28
N LEU A 10 -7.77 -10.41 27.10
CA LEU A 10 -7.59 -9.73 25.83
C LEU A 10 -6.98 -10.72 24.84
N VAL A 11 -7.80 -11.22 23.91
CA VAL A 11 -7.32 -11.95 22.74
C VAL A 11 -6.39 -11.03 21.96
N LYS A 12 -5.10 -11.36 21.89
CA LYS A 12 -4.13 -10.61 21.08
C LYS A 12 -4.42 -10.89 19.61
N VAL A 13 -5.06 -9.95 18.92
CA VAL A 13 -5.24 -9.98 17.47
C VAL A 13 -3.93 -9.53 16.82
N THR A 14 -3.43 -10.31 15.86
CA THR A 14 -2.21 -10.01 15.10
C THR A 14 -2.48 -9.06 13.94
N ALA A 15 -1.44 -8.35 13.47
CA ALA A 15 -1.55 -7.50 12.28
C ALA A 15 -1.98 -8.28 11.03
N GLU A 16 -1.54 -9.53 10.90
CA GLU A 16 -1.91 -10.39 9.78
C GLU A 16 -3.41 -10.77 9.82
N GLU A 17 -3.97 -11.04 11.00
CA GLU A 17 -5.42 -11.26 11.15
C GLU A 17 -6.23 -9.99 10.83
N ILE A 18 -5.74 -8.80 11.23
CA ILE A 18 -6.38 -7.52 10.88
C ILE A 18 -6.34 -7.31 9.37
N LEU A 19 -5.17 -7.51 8.74
CA LEU A 19 -5.02 -7.37 7.30
C LEU A 19 -5.90 -8.37 6.54
N ALA A 20 -5.94 -9.64 6.95
CA ALA A 20 -6.76 -10.66 6.32
C ALA A 20 -8.25 -10.26 6.30
N ARG A 21 -8.75 -9.66 7.39
CA ARG A 21 -10.12 -9.13 7.46
C ARG A 21 -10.32 -7.96 6.51
N LYS A 22 -9.39 -7.00 6.45
CA LYS A 22 -9.42 -5.88 5.48
C LYS A 22 -9.43 -6.37 4.03
N LEU A 23 -8.55 -7.30 3.68
CA LEU A 23 -8.46 -7.89 2.35
C LEU A 23 -9.76 -8.62 1.96
N SER A 24 -10.35 -9.38 2.89
CA SER A 24 -11.63 -10.05 2.67
C SER A 24 -12.78 -9.06 2.45
N LEU A 25 -12.85 -7.99 3.25
CA LEU A 25 -13.84 -6.91 3.08
C LEU A 25 -13.68 -6.20 1.73
N ALA A 26 -12.46 -5.81 1.39
CA ALA A 26 -12.15 -5.15 0.11
C ALA A 26 -12.52 -6.04 -1.09
N ARG A 27 -12.21 -7.34 -1.05
CA ARG A 27 -12.59 -8.29 -2.10
C ARG A 27 -14.12 -8.40 -2.23
N ARG A 28 -14.85 -8.56 -1.12
CA ARG A 28 -16.32 -8.62 -1.16
C ARG A 28 -16.96 -7.34 -1.72
N PHE A 29 -16.46 -6.18 -1.31
CA PHE A 29 -16.93 -4.91 -1.84
C PHE A 29 -16.63 -4.78 -3.33
N PHE A 30 -15.41 -5.12 -3.73
CA PHE A 30 -15.00 -5.09 -5.12
C PHE A 30 -15.87 -6.01 -5.98
N GLU A 31 -16.08 -7.26 -5.61
CA GLU A 31 -16.95 -8.17 -6.39
C GLU A 31 -18.38 -7.62 -6.55
N LYS A 32 -18.94 -7.00 -5.50
CA LYS A 32 -20.28 -6.42 -5.54
C LYS A 32 -20.37 -5.17 -6.43
N TYR A 33 -19.37 -4.30 -6.41
CA TYR A 33 -19.44 -2.95 -7.02
C TYR A 33 -18.49 -2.73 -8.20
N ARG A 34 -17.68 -3.72 -8.60
CA ARG A 34 -16.66 -3.59 -9.65
C ARG A 34 -17.21 -2.96 -10.92
N GLN A 35 -18.36 -3.43 -11.39
CA GLN A 35 -18.96 -2.91 -12.63
C GLN A 35 -19.42 -1.47 -12.50
N ASN A 36 -19.90 -1.06 -11.32
CA ASN A 36 -20.29 0.32 -11.07
C ASN A 36 -19.06 1.23 -10.98
N LEU A 37 -18.02 0.81 -10.25
CA LEU A 37 -16.78 1.56 -10.10
C LEU A 37 -16.06 1.73 -11.45
N LEU A 38 -16.05 0.71 -12.30
CA LEU A 38 -15.45 0.77 -13.64
C LEU A 38 -16.29 1.58 -14.65
N LYS A 39 -17.55 1.88 -14.35
CA LYS A 39 -18.39 2.77 -15.18
C LYS A 39 -18.38 4.21 -14.70
N GLU A 40 -17.85 4.48 -13.51
CA GLU A 40 -17.72 5.83 -12.96
C GLU A 40 -16.59 6.58 -13.70
N PRO A 41 -16.90 7.61 -14.51
CA PRO A 41 -15.89 8.27 -15.34
C PRO A 41 -14.74 8.84 -14.52
N LYS A 42 -15.04 9.44 -13.36
CA LYS A 42 -14.01 10.05 -12.51
C LYS A 42 -13.03 9.01 -11.95
N ILE A 43 -13.52 7.84 -11.54
CA ILE A 43 -12.66 6.76 -11.03
C ILE A 43 -11.77 6.22 -12.15
N THR A 44 -12.33 5.98 -13.34
CA THR A 44 -11.56 5.43 -14.48
C THR A 44 -10.50 6.40 -15.00
N GLU A 45 -10.81 7.70 -15.05
CA GLU A 45 -9.85 8.76 -15.38
C GLU A 45 -8.70 8.80 -14.36
N LEU A 46 -9.02 8.87 -13.07
CA LEU A 46 -8.03 8.90 -11.99
C LEU A 46 -7.17 7.62 -11.96
N LEU A 47 -7.77 6.46 -12.19
CA LEU A 47 -7.05 5.19 -12.25
C LEU A 47 -6.08 5.15 -13.43
N THR A 48 -6.49 5.67 -14.59
CA THR A 48 -5.64 5.76 -15.79
C THR A 48 -4.49 6.74 -15.58
N ALA A 49 -4.77 7.92 -15.04
CA ALA A 49 -3.76 8.91 -14.71
C ALA A 49 -2.77 8.37 -13.67
N HIS A 50 -3.28 7.73 -12.60
CA HIS A 50 -2.45 7.11 -11.58
C HIS A 50 -1.56 6.02 -12.16
N GLY A 51 -2.09 5.16 -13.04
CA GLY A 51 -1.31 4.11 -13.70
C GLY A 51 -0.11 4.65 -14.50
N LYS A 52 -0.28 5.79 -15.18
CA LYS A 52 0.82 6.48 -15.88
C LYS A 52 1.86 7.04 -14.90
N ALA A 53 1.41 7.73 -13.84
CA ALA A 53 2.29 8.26 -12.82
C ALA A 53 3.07 7.14 -12.09
N PHE A 54 2.41 6.02 -11.80
CA PHE A 54 3.05 4.83 -11.22
C PHE A 54 4.11 4.24 -12.14
N ALA A 55 3.84 4.12 -13.44
CA ALA A 55 4.83 3.62 -14.40
C ALA A 55 6.10 4.49 -14.42
N ARG A 56 5.93 5.82 -14.51
CA ARG A 56 7.02 6.79 -14.42
C ARG A 56 7.78 6.68 -13.09
N ALA A 57 7.06 6.60 -11.96
CA ALA A 57 7.68 6.46 -10.65
C ALA A 57 8.48 5.15 -10.52
N GLN A 58 8.01 4.07 -11.15
CA GLN A 58 8.73 2.80 -11.18
C GLN A 58 10.00 2.87 -12.04
N GLU A 59 9.94 3.53 -13.20
CA GLU A 59 11.13 3.78 -14.03
C GLU A 59 12.19 4.54 -13.23
N VAL A 60 11.83 5.65 -12.59
CA VAL A 60 12.75 6.43 -11.74
C VAL A 60 13.25 5.59 -10.55
N THR A 61 12.39 4.79 -9.92
CA THR A 61 12.78 3.91 -8.82
C THR A 61 13.80 2.84 -9.25
N ILE A 62 13.72 2.38 -10.49
CA ILE A 62 14.68 1.43 -11.08
C ILE A 62 15.98 2.15 -11.44
N GLU A 63 15.91 3.26 -12.18
CA GLU A 63 17.06 4.02 -12.68
C GLU A 63 17.93 4.60 -11.56
N THR A 64 17.30 5.07 -10.49
CA THR A 64 18.02 5.57 -9.32
C THR A 64 18.74 4.44 -8.56
N GLY A 65 18.28 3.20 -8.70
CA GLY A 65 18.74 2.04 -7.93
C GLY A 65 17.95 1.78 -6.64
N ALA A 66 16.90 2.56 -6.38
CA ALA A 66 16.06 2.39 -5.19
C ALA A 66 15.35 1.02 -5.14
N ALA A 67 14.91 0.50 -6.30
CA ALA A 67 14.26 -0.81 -6.40
C ALA A 67 15.15 -1.95 -5.85
N SER A 68 16.40 -2.01 -6.32
CA SER A 68 17.35 -3.05 -5.96
C SER A 68 17.83 -2.91 -4.51
N PHE A 69 18.00 -1.67 -4.04
CA PHE A 69 18.30 -1.38 -2.64
C PHE A 69 17.20 -1.92 -1.71
N CYS A 70 15.93 -1.56 -1.98
CA CYS A 70 14.79 -1.95 -1.16
C CYS A 70 14.59 -3.48 -1.15
N ALA A 71 14.73 -4.15 -2.30
CA ALA A 71 14.63 -5.60 -2.40
C ALA A 71 15.71 -6.31 -1.57
N ARG A 72 16.95 -5.81 -1.57
CA ARG A 72 18.04 -6.31 -0.71
C ARG A 72 17.72 -6.12 0.77
N CYS A 73 17.31 -4.91 1.18
CA CYS A 73 16.95 -4.64 2.57
C CYS A 73 15.80 -5.52 3.07
N GLY A 74 14.79 -5.77 2.23
CA GLY A 74 13.69 -6.68 2.53
C GLY A 74 14.16 -8.12 2.79
N ARG A 75 15.03 -8.63 1.92
CA ARG A 75 15.63 -9.98 2.06
C ARG A 75 16.46 -10.12 3.33
N GLU A 76 17.22 -9.09 3.69
CA GLU A 76 18.08 -9.07 4.87
C GLU A 76 17.32 -8.74 6.17
N GLY A 77 16.02 -8.43 6.08
CA GLY A 77 15.20 -8.07 7.24
C GLY A 77 15.55 -6.70 7.85
N ARG A 78 16.18 -5.81 7.07
CA ARG A 78 16.56 -4.44 7.45
C ARG A 78 15.59 -3.38 6.90
N SER A 79 14.46 -3.79 6.32
CA SER A 79 13.59 -2.89 5.57
C SER A 79 12.83 -1.92 6.47
N CYS A 80 12.82 -0.63 6.10
CA CYS A 80 11.86 0.34 6.60
C CYS A 80 10.40 -0.06 6.29
N CYS A 81 10.19 -0.84 5.23
CA CYS A 81 8.94 -1.58 4.97
C CYS A 81 8.85 -2.84 5.85
N GLY A 82 8.89 -2.68 7.17
CA GLY A 82 8.80 -3.79 8.13
C GLY A 82 7.40 -4.39 8.25
N ALA A 83 7.26 -5.41 9.10
CA ALA A 83 5.96 -5.91 9.53
C ALA A 83 5.08 -4.78 10.09
N ASP A 84 3.77 -4.94 10.01
CA ASP A 84 2.73 -3.96 10.40
C ASP A 84 2.59 -2.75 9.47
N MET A 85 3.56 -2.48 8.57
CA MET A 85 3.42 -1.41 7.56
C MET A 85 2.22 -1.62 6.63
N GLU A 86 1.81 -2.88 6.40
CA GLU A 86 0.58 -3.23 5.70
C GLU A 86 -0.68 -2.60 6.31
N LEU A 87 -0.68 -2.27 7.61
CA LEU A 87 -1.86 -1.74 8.31
C LEU A 87 -2.19 -0.30 7.89
N HIS A 88 -1.24 0.41 7.26
CA HIS A 88 -1.45 1.71 6.62
C HIS A 88 -2.27 1.62 5.33
N CYS A 89 -2.60 0.42 4.84
CA CYS A 89 -3.55 0.24 3.76
C CYS A 89 -4.97 0.36 4.34
N ASP A 90 -5.68 1.43 3.98
CA ASP A 90 -7.11 1.57 4.25
C ASP A 90 -7.95 0.81 3.21
N ASP A 91 -9.25 0.68 3.49
CA ASP A 91 -10.14 -0.13 2.63
C ASP A 91 -10.26 0.45 1.21
N ALA A 92 -10.26 1.78 1.07
CA ALA A 92 -10.35 2.45 -0.21
C ALA A 92 -9.10 2.19 -1.07
N LEU A 93 -7.92 2.21 -0.47
CA LEU A 93 -6.66 1.88 -1.11
C LEU A 93 -6.60 0.42 -1.55
N LEU A 94 -7.12 -0.50 -0.73
CA LEU A 94 -7.20 -1.92 -1.11
C LEU A 94 -8.16 -2.12 -2.29
N VAL A 95 -9.33 -1.49 -2.29
CA VAL A 95 -10.25 -1.52 -3.43
C VAL A 95 -9.62 -0.89 -4.68
N ALA A 96 -8.89 0.21 -4.54
CA ALA A 96 -8.17 0.85 -5.64
C ALA A 96 -7.12 -0.09 -6.28
N ASN A 97 -6.40 -0.86 -5.47
CA ASN A 97 -5.45 -1.86 -5.98
C ASN A 97 -6.15 -2.98 -6.74
N LEU A 98 -7.31 -3.45 -6.27
CA LEU A 98 -8.11 -4.45 -7.00
C LEU A 98 -8.59 -3.90 -8.35
N LEU A 99 -9.04 -2.64 -8.40
CA LEU A 99 -9.37 -1.94 -9.66
C LEU A 99 -8.16 -1.84 -10.59
N ALA A 100 -6.96 -1.61 -10.04
CA ALA A 100 -5.70 -1.59 -10.79
C ALA A 100 -5.20 -3.00 -11.21
N GLY A 101 -5.98 -4.05 -10.95
CA GLY A 101 -5.68 -5.43 -11.32
C GLY A 101 -4.60 -6.10 -10.47
N VAL A 102 -4.36 -5.61 -9.24
CA VAL A 102 -3.44 -6.26 -8.29
C VAL A 102 -4.10 -7.51 -7.71
N ASP A 103 -3.42 -8.66 -7.82
CA ASP A 103 -3.76 -9.83 -7.01
C ASP A 103 -2.95 -9.80 -5.71
N PHE A 104 -3.66 -9.68 -4.58
CA PHE A 104 -3.00 -9.63 -3.28
C PHE A 104 -2.35 -10.96 -2.91
N PRO A 105 -1.16 -10.93 -2.30
CA PRO A 105 -0.47 -12.14 -1.87
C PRO A 105 -1.32 -12.88 -0.82
N ARG A 106 -1.19 -14.21 -0.80
CA ARG A 106 -1.89 -15.06 0.19
C ARG A 106 -1.17 -15.15 1.53
N LYS A 107 0.12 -14.86 1.54
CA LYS A 107 1.00 -14.90 2.71
C LYS A 107 2.16 -13.93 2.52
N ARG A 108 2.74 -13.49 3.63
CA ARG A 108 3.98 -12.70 3.64
C ARG A 108 5.13 -13.52 3.06
N LEU A 109 5.98 -12.89 2.26
CA LEU A 109 7.16 -13.55 1.69
C LEU A 109 8.30 -13.68 2.70
N TRP A 110 8.56 -12.62 3.47
CA TRP A 110 9.62 -12.59 4.49
C TRP A 110 9.04 -12.22 5.86
N PRO A 111 9.28 -13.00 6.94
CA PRO A 111 8.58 -12.84 8.23
C PRO A 111 8.61 -11.43 8.83
N LYS A 112 9.69 -10.66 8.61
CA LYS A 112 9.88 -9.31 9.19
C LYS A 112 9.56 -8.15 8.24
N ALA A 113 9.24 -8.43 6.97
CA ALA A 113 8.96 -7.40 5.97
C ALA A 113 7.46 -7.18 5.80
N CYS A 114 7.04 -6.06 5.23
CA CYS A 114 5.64 -5.76 4.91
C CYS A 114 4.98 -6.89 4.10
N PHE A 115 3.69 -7.14 4.35
CA PHE A 115 2.92 -8.22 3.71
C PHE A 115 2.95 -8.14 2.17
N PHE A 116 3.05 -6.92 1.63
CA PHE A 116 3.05 -6.65 0.19
C PHE A 116 4.46 -6.57 -0.44
N LEU A 117 5.53 -6.77 0.33
CA LEU A 117 6.88 -6.71 -0.19
C LEU A 117 7.26 -8.05 -0.86
N GLY A 118 7.55 -8.00 -2.16
CA GLY A 118 7.96 -9.14 -2.98
C GLY A 118 9.43 -9.05 -3.44
N PRO A 119 9.90 -10.03 -4.24
CA PRO A 119 11.29 -10.13 -4.68
C PRO A 119 11.72 -8.98 -5.61
N ALA A 120 10.77 -8.38 -6.31
CA ALA A 120 10.96 -7.25 -7.24
C ALA A 120 10.44 -5.91 -6.66
N GLY A 121 10.22 -5.85 -5.34
CA GLY A 121 9.63 -4.67 -4.67
C GLY A 121 8.17 -4.87 -4.27
N CYS A 122 7.49 -3.78 -3.96
CA CYS A 122 6.09 -3.80 -3.51
C CYS A 122 5.16 -4.26 -4.64
N VAL A 123 4.23 -5.18 -4.32
CA VAL A 123 3.24 -5.67 -5.29
C VAL A 123 2.06 -4.71 -5.50
N LEU A 124 1.90 -3.72 -4.60
CA LEU A 124 0.84 -2.72 -4.74
C LEU A 124 1.20 -1.70 -5.82
N LYS A 125 0.22 -1.40 -6.68
CA LYS A 125 0.30 -0.27 -7.61
C LYS A 125 -0.15 1.02 -6.91
N ILE A 126 -1.19 0.93 -6.08
CA ILE A 126 -1.71 2.05 -5.29
C ILE A 126 -1.11 1.95 -3.88
N ARG A 127 0.03 2.60 -3.65
CA ARG A 127 0.78 2.53 -2.37
C ARG A 127 0.30 3.59 -1.36
N PRO A 128 0.26 3.30 -0.04
CA PRO A 128 -0.06 4.28 1.00
C PRO A 128 0.86 5.50 0.96
N LEU A 129 0.37 6.66 1.41
CA LEU A 129 1.14 7.91 1.39
C LEU A 129 2.49 7.80 2.13
N ILE A 130 2.53 7.07 3.24
CA ILE A 130 3.77 6.85 4.00
C ILE A 130 4.85 6.14 3.18
N CYS A 131 4.47 5.27 2.23
CA CYS A 131 5.42 4.57 1.36
C CYS A 131 6.06 5.49 0.29
N ARG A 132 5.60 6.73 0.19
CA ARG A 132 6.02 7.73 -0.81
C ARG A 132 6.76 8.88 -0.16
N ASN A 133 6.28 9.28 1.02
CA ASN A 133 6.80 10.43 1.76
C ASN A 133 7.99 10.07 2.65
N PHE A 134 8.32 8.79 2.78
CA PHE A 134 9.45 8.33 3.59
C PHE A 134 10.52 7.69 2.70
N ILE A 135 11.67 8.36 2.62
CA ILE A 135 12.92 7.80 2.10
C ILE A 135 13.79 7.50 3.32
N CYS A 136 14.20 6.23 3.50
CA CYS A 136 15.00 5.87 4.66
C CYS A 136 16.41 6.51 4.57
N PRO A 137 17.04 6.85 5.71
CA PRO A 137 18.35 7.51 5.71
C PRO A 137 19.41 6.75 4.91
N GLU A 138 19.43 5.42 4.99
CA GLU A 138 20.39 4.57 4.28
C GLU A 138 20.18 4.62 2.77
N LEU A 139 18.93 4.68 2.31
CA LEU A 139 18.61 4.86 0.90
C LEU A 139 19.00 6.28 0.45
N ALA A 140 18.64 7.30 1.22
CA ALA A 140 18.99 8.68 0.92
C ALA A 140 20.51 8.87 0.78
N THR A 141 21.30 8.32 1.70
CA THR A 141 22.76 8.32 1.64
C THR A 141 23.28 7.55 0.42
N ALA A 142 22.70 6.38 0.11
CA ALA A 142 23.15 5.56 -1.02
C ALA A 142 22.84 6.20 -2.39
N LEU A 143 21.73 6.91 -2.51
CA LEU A 143 21.29 7.56 -3.74
C LEU A 143 21.98 8.91 -3.97
N GLY A 144 22.26 9.67 -2.90
CA GLY A 144 22.69 11.05 -3.00
C GLY A 144 21.54 12.01 -3.35
N PRO A 145 21.77 13.34 -3.18
CA PRO A 145 20.71 14.34 -3.19
C PRO A 145 19.96 14.46 -4.52
N GLU A 146 20.65 14.40 -5.66
CA GLU A 146 20.03 14.54 -6.98
C GLU A 146 19.03 13.41 -7.27
N LYS A 147 19.46 12.16 -7.06
CA LYS A 147 18.60 10.98 -7.25
C LYS A 147 17.45 10.93 -6.26
N VAL A 148 17.66 11.41 -5.04
CA VAL A 148 16.59 11.57 -4.04
C VAL A 148 15.55 12.57 -4.53
N SER A 149 15.95 13.74 -5.03
CA SER A 149 15.02 14.74 -5.59
C SER A 149 14.19 14.14 -6.73
N SER A 150 14.85 13.49 -7.70
CA SER A 150 14.16 12.86 -8.83
C SER A 150 13.16 11.79 -8.38
N LEU A 151 13.55 10.97 -7.38
CA LEU A 151 12.66 9.96 -6.81
C LEU A 151 11.45 10.59 -6.12
N GLN A 152 11.65 11.65 -5.32
CA GLN A 152 10.55 12.32 -4.61
C GLN A 152 9.57 12.97 -5.60
N GLU A 153 10.06 13.71 -6.58
CA GLU A 153 9.23 14.35 -7.61
C GLU A 153 8.36 13.32 -8.34
N ALA A 154 8.92 12.16 -8.69
CA ALA A 154 8.16 11.09 -9.34
C ALA A 154 7.09 10.46 -8.42
N LEU A 155 7.37 10.37 -7.11
CA LEU A 155 6.44 9.82 -6.12
C LEU A 155 5.32 10.80 -5.72
N GLU A 156 5.56 12.10 -5.77
CA GLU A 156 4.60 13.16 -5.44
C GLU A 156 3.41 13.20 -6.41
N GLU A 157 3.67 13.07 -7.71
CA GLU A 157 2.60 13.02 -8.72
C GLU A 157 1.64 11.86 -8.45
N GLU A 158 2.20 10.69 -8.14
CA GLU A 158 1.44 9.50 -7.80
C GLU A 158 0.67 9.66 -6.48
N ALA A 159 1.25 10.36 -5.48
CA ALA A 159 0.61 10.66 -4.20
C ALA A 159 -0.62 11.57 -4.34
N ARG A 160 -0.53 12.59 -5.20
CA ARG A 160 -1.66 13.49 -5.47
C ARG A 160 -2.83 12.75 -6.10
N LEU A 161 -2.57 11.90 -7.10
CA LEU A 161 -3.60 11.11 -7.78
C LEU A 161 -4.21 10.04 -6.87
N LEU A 162 -3.39 9.42 -6.00
CA LEU A 162 -3.85 8.51 -4.95
C LEU A 162 -4.92 9.17 -4.08
N PHE A 163 -4.68 10.39 -3.60
CA PHE A 163 -5.62 11.09 -2.73
C PHE A 163 -7.01 11.18 -3.39
N TRP A 164 -7.07 11.75 -4.60
CA TRP A 164 -8.34 11.90 -5.31
C TRP A 164 -9.01 10.56 -5.63
N LEU A 165 -8.25 9.56 -6.06
CA LEU A 165 -8.78 8.22 -6.36
C LEU A 165 -9.42 7.58 -5.12
N THR A 166 -8.72 7.62 -3.98
CA THR A 166 -9.21 7.03 -2.74
C THR A 166 -10.40 7.81 -2.17
N GLU A 167 -10.46 9.12 -2.29
CA GLU A 167 -11.62 9.93 -1.89
C GLU A 167 -12.87 9.57 -2.70
N GLU A 168 -12.75 9.36 -4.01
CA GLU A 168 -13.88 8.91 -4.82
C GLU A 168 -14.34 7.51 -4.43
N ILE A 169 -13.42 6.58 -4.19
CA ILE A 169 -13.77 5.22 -3.73
C ILE A 169 -14.42 5.24 -2.34
N LYS A 170 -13.96 6.10 -1.42
CA LYS A 170 -14.58 6.25 -0.08
C LYS A 170 -16.05 6.65 -0.17
N ARG A 171 -16.41 7.52 -1.12
CA ARG A 171 -17.82 7.89 -1.35
C ARG A 171 -18.68 6.68 -1.72
N TRP A 172 -18.12 5.70 -2.43
CA TRP A 172 -18.79 4.44 -2.75
C TRP A 172 -18.84 3.48 -1.56
N LEU A 173 -17.77 3.41 -0.76
CA LEU A 173 -17.74 2.60 0.45
C LEU A 173 -18.84 3.03 1.44
N ILE A 174 -19.05 4.34 1.61
CA ILE A 174 -20.11 4.88 2.47
C ILE A 174 -21.51 4.52 1.96
N LYS A 175 -21.73 4.54 0.64
CA LYS A 175 -23.02 4.19 0.01
C LYS A 175 -23.33 2.69 0.03
N GLY A 176 -22.30 1.85 0.15
CA GLY A 176 -22.42 0.39 0.12
C GLY A 176 -22.51 -0.27 1.50
N LEU A 177 -22.38 0.52 2.57
CA LEU A 177 -22.66 0.18 3.97
C LEU A 177 -24.13 0.49 4.30
#